data_AF-A0A077PEI9-F1
#
_entry.id   AF-A0A077PEI9-F1
#
_cell.length_a   1.000
_cell.length_b   1.000
_cell.length_c   1.000
_cell.angle_alpha   90.00
_cell.angle_beta   90.00
_cell.angle_gamma   90.00
#
_symmetry.space_group_name_H-M   'P 1'
#
loop_
_entity.id
_entity.type
_entity.pdbx_description
1 polymer ?
#
loop_
_entity_poly.entity_id
_entity_poly.type
_entity_poly.pdbx_seq_one_letter_code
_entity_poly.pdbx_strand_id
1 'polypeptide(L)'
;MKAYLAVGIFTILILTVGVLAAIVIGSVGIYQFYLIGQGSEIDIAMVLLIFFIFILIYIAIIFFPILGLAYTWFAPALIVINGLKFSDAISMSFNAVKKNLLGGFIFFLLMNMIITLSIIPLGLGLFITIPIYLAAYYTSYRSIFYIESKESED
;
A
#
# COMPACT_ATOMS: atom_id res chain seq x y z
N MET A 1 5.69 22.54 -5.45
CA MET A 1 5.38 21.71 -6.63
C MET A 1 6.35 20.54 -6.81
N LYS A 2 7.68 20.75 -6.86
CA LYS A 2 8.68 19.68 -7.06
C LYS A 2 8.60 18.51 -6.06
N ALA A 3 8.36 18.80 -4.77
CA ALA A 3 8.30 17.77 -3.74
C ALA A 3 7.09 16.82 -3.85
N TYR A 4 5.92 17.31 -4.28
CA TYR A 4 4.73 16.46 -4.50
C TYR A 4 4.90 15.53 -5.70
N LEU A 5 5.47 16.06 -6.77
CA LEU A 5 5.79 15.25 -7.94
C LEU A 5 6.77 14.13 -7.56
N ALA A 6 7.74 14.41 -6.69
CA ALA A 6 8.66 13.39 -6.17
C ALA A 6 7.92 12.30 -5.36
N VAL A 7 6.96 12.66 -4.51
CA VAL A 7 6.12 11.66 -3.79
C VAL A 7 5.34 10.79 -4.78
N GLY A 8 4.67 11.40 -5.76
CA GLY A 8 3.90 10.65 -6.76
C GLY A 8 4.78 9.70 -7.58
N ILE A 9 5.93 10.18 -8.09
CA ILE A 9 6.90 9.36 -8.82
C ILE A 9 7.41 8.22 -7.92
N PHE A 10 7.71 8.50 -6.66
CA PHE A 10 8.18 7.48 -5.72
C PHE A 10 7.14 6.38 -5.49
N THR A 11 5.87 6.73 -5.28
CA THR A 11 4.79 5.73 -5.18
C THR A 11 4.68 4.90 -6.46
N ILE A 12 4.68 5.54 -7.63
CA ILE A 12 4.61 4.84 -8.92
C ILE A 12 5.77 3.88 -9.08
N LEU A 13 7.01 4.30 -8.75
CA LEU A 13 8.19 3.45 -8.83
C LEU A 13 8.06 2.21 -7.94
N ILE A 14 7.60 2.35 -6.69
CA ILE A 14 7.37 1.21 -5.80
C ILE A 14 6.35 0.23 -6.42
N LEU A 15 5.24 0.75 -6.94
CA LEU A 15 4.21 -0.08 -7.57
C LEU A 15 4.72 -0.75 -8.84
N THR A 16 5.49 -0.04 -9.67
CA THR A 16 6.11 -0.60 -10.87
C THR A 16 7.10 -1.72 -10.51
N VAL A 17 7.93 -1.54 -9.48
CA VAL A 17 8.82 -2.61 -9.01
C VAL A 17 8.03 -3.83 -8.55
N GLY A 18 6.90 -3.62 -7.85
CA GLY A 18 6.03 -4.72 -7.43
C GLY A 18 5.40 -5.47 -8.59
N VAL A 19 4.92 -4.75 -9.61
CA VAL A 19 4.37 -5.35 -10.84
C VAL A 19 5.46 -6.11 -11.60
N LEU A 20 6.66 -5.53 -11.75
CA LEU A 20 7.78 -6.19 -12.41
C LEU A 20 8.21 -7.46 -11.66
N ALA A 21 8.28 -7.41 -10.33
CA ALA A 21 8.56 -8.59 -9.51
C ALA A 21 7.49 -9.68 -9.73
N ALA A 22 6.21 -9.32 -9.70
CA ALA A 22 5.12 -10.27 -9.96
C ALA A 22 5.18 -10.87 -11.38
N ILE A 23 5.54 -10.08 -12.40
CA ILE A 23 5.72 -10.55 -13.78
C ILE A 23 6.90 -11.53 -13.87
N VAL A 24 8.05 -11.19 -13.28
CA VAL A 24 9.24 -12.06 -13.31
C VAL A 24 8.94 -13.38 -12.63
N ILE A 25 8.34 -13.35 -11.44
CA ILE A 25 7.94 -14.56 -10.70
C ILE A 25 6.89 -15.36 -11.49
N GLY A 26 5.87 -14.68 -12.03
CA GLY A 26 4.78 -15.29 -12.80
C GLY A 26 5.23 -15.88 -14.13
N SER A 27 6.29 -15.36 -14.76
CA SER A 27 6.83 -15.90 -16.00
C SER A 27 7.28 -17.37 -15.85
N VAL A 28 7.80 -17.74 -14.66
CA VAL A 28 8.15 -19.12 -14.34
C VAL A 28 6.90 -20.00 -14.30
N GLY A 29 5.81 -19.52 -13.71
CA GLY A 29 4.54 -20.25 -13.67
C GLY A 29 3.94 -20.45 -15.07
N ILE A 30 3.95 -19.40 -15.90
CA ILE A 30 3.50 -19.47 -17.30
C ILE A 30 4.31 -20.50 -18.10
N TYR A 31 5.64 -20.54 -17.89
CA TYR A 31 6.50 -21.52 -18.53
C TYR A 31 6.15 -22.96 -18.13
N GLN A 32 5.88 -23.22 -16.84
CA GLN A 32 5.43 -24.55 -16.40
C GLN A 32 4.09 -24.95 -17.04
N PHE A 33 3.13 -24.03 -17.11
CA PHE A 33 1.86 -24.29 -17.81
C PHE A 33 2.04 -24.59 -19.30
N TYR A 34 2.98 -23.93 -19.96
CA TYR A 34 3.33 -24.22 -21.35
C TYR A 34 3.89 -25.64 -21.53
N LEU A 35 4.77 -26.09 -20.63
CA LEU A 35 5.32 -27.45 -20.65
C LEU A 35 4.22 -28.51 -20.45
N ILE A 36 3.30 -28.27 -19.51
CA ILE A 36 2.13 -29.15 -19.28
C ILE A 36 1.30 -29.27 -20.56
N GLY A 37 1.07 -28.16 -21.26
CA GLY A 37 0.37 -28.14 -22.55
C GLY A 37 1.08 -28.90 -23.67
N GLN A 38 2.41 -29.06 -23.57
CA GLN A 38 3.24 -29.85 -24.49
C GLN A 38 3.31 -31.35 -24.11
N GLY A 39 2.59 -31.77 -23.06
CA GLY A 39 2.52 -33.16 -22.63
C GLY A 39 3.59 -33.57 -21.62
N SER A 40 4.25 -32.62 -20.94
CA SER A 40 5.13 -32.96 -19.81
C SER A 40 4.32 -33.65 -18.70
N GLU A 41 4.87 -34.73 -18.13
CA GLU A 41 4.24 -35.43 -17.01
C GLU A 41 4.10 -34.50 -15.80
N ILE A 42 2.96 -34.59 -15.12
CA ILE A 42 2.70 -33.81 -13.90
C ILE A 42 3.18 -34.61 -12.70
N ASP A 43 4.32 -34.21 -12.13
CA ASP A 43 4.82 -34.74 -10.87
C ASP A 43 4.50 -33.82 -9.68
N ILE A 44 4.76 -34.35 -8.48
CA ILE A 44 4.51 -33.63 -7.22
C ILE A 44 5.40 -32.38 -7.11
N ALA A 45 6.62 -32.42 -7.63
CA ALA A 45 7.57 -31.31 -7.53
C ALA A 45 7.08 -30.09 -8.33
N MET A 46 6.56 -30.31 -9.54
CA MET A 46 5.99 -29.27 -10.39
C MET A 46 4.73 -28.65 -9.77
N VAL A 47 3.86 -29.47 -9.17
CA VAL A 47 2.66 -28.95 -8.45
C VAL A 47 3.07 -28.04 -7.30
N LEU A 48 4.05 -28.47 -6.48
CA LEU A 48 4.55 -27.65 -5.38
C LEU A 48 5.18 -26.35 -5.89
N LEU A 49 5.99 -26.42 -6.96
CA LEU A 49 6.60 -25.24 -7.56
C LEU A 49 5.56 -24.22 -8.02
N ILE A 50 4.52 -24.66 -8.73
CA ILE A 50 3.42 -23.79 -9.18
C ILE A 50 2.72 -23.14 -7.98
N PHE A 51 2.44 -23.91 -6.92
CA PHE A 51 1.83 -23.38 -5.71
C PHE A 51 2.69 -22.31 -5.03
N PHE A 52 4.00 -22.53 -4.89
CA PHE A 52 4.93 -21.54 -4.34
C PHE A 52 4.99 -20.27 -5.18
N ILE A 53 4.99 -20.39 -6.51
CA ILE A 53 4.96 -19.23 -7.43
C ILE A 53 3.71 -18.39 -7.19
N PHE A 54 2.53 -19.00 -7.06
CA PHE A 54 1.30 -18.28 -6.77
C PHE A 54 1.34 -17.54 -5.43
N ILE A 55 1.88 -18.17 -4.38
CA ILE A 55 2.08 -17.52 -3.08
C ILE A 55 2.99 -16.30 -3.23
N LEU A 56 4.12 -16.43 -3.94
CA LEU A 56 5.07 -15.35 -4.12
C LEU A 56 4.47 -14.17 -4.92
N ILE A 57 3.68 -14.44 -5.95
CA ILE A 57 2.95 -13.41 -6.70
C ILE A 57 1.96 -12.69 -5.78
N TYR A 58 1.19 -13.44 -4.99
CA TYR A 58 0.24 -12.89 -4.03
C TYR A 58 0.94 -11.98 -3.00
N ILE A 59 2.07 -12.44 -2.45
CA ILE A 59 2.90 -11.64 -1.55
C ILE A 59 3.37 -10.36 -2.25
N ALA A 60 3.89 -10.43 -3.48
CA ALA A 60 4.36 -9.25 -4.21
C ALA A 60 3.23 -8.23 -4.44
N ILE A 61 2.07 -8.69 -4.89
CA ILE A 61 0.90 -7.83 -5.18
C ILE A 61 0.41 -7.12 -3.92
N ILE A 62 0.52 -7.72 -2.74
CA ILE A 62 0.08 -7.10 -1.49
C ILE A 62 1.18 -6.24 -0.85
N PHE A 63 2.42 -6.74 -0.86
CA PHE A 63 3.52 -6.13 -0.14
C PHE A 63 3.90 -4.74 -0.69
N PHE A 64 4.02 -4.60 -2.01
CA PHE A 64 4.45 -3.33 -2.61
C PHE A 64 3.43 -2.19 -2.44
N PRO A 65 2.10 -2.40 -2.61
CA PRO A 65 1.12 -1.38 -2.27
C PRO A 65 1.12 -0.99 -0.79
N ILE A 66 1.25 -1.96 0.13
CA ILE A 66 1.35 -1.67 1.56
C ILE A 66 2.59 -0.83 1.87
N LEU A 67 3.73 -1.17 1.26
CA LEU A 67 4.95 -0.36 1.36
C LEU A 67 4.73 1.05 0.84
N GLY A 68 4.16 1.19 -0.36
CA GLY A 68 3.83 2.49 -0.95
C GLY A 68 2.99 3.34 0.00
N LEU A 69 1.91 2.76 0.54
CA LEU A 69 1.07 3.42 1.54
C LEU A 69 1.87 3.84 2.78
N ALA A 70 2.68 2.95 3.35
CA ALA A 70 3.47 3.28 4.55
C ALA A 70 4.39 4.50 4.32
N TYR A 71 5.05 4.55 3.15
CA TYR A 71 5.95 5.64 2.81
C TYR A 71 5.23 6.93 2.43
N THR A 72 4.06 6.87 1.78
CA THR A 72 3.46 8.06 1.15
C THR A 72 2.13 8.49 1.73
N TRP A 73 1.58 7.79 2.72
CA TRP A 73 0.32 8.18 3.36
C TRP A 73 0.45 9.56 4.00
N PHE A 74 1.41 9.78 4.90
CA PHE A 74 1.56 11.07 5.58
C PHE A 74 2.48 12.06 4.87
N ALA A 75 3.29 11.59 3.91
CA ALA A 75 4.31 12.42 3.26
C ALA A 75 3.77 13.71 2.60
N PRO A 76 2.62 13.71 1.88
CA PRO A 76 2.06 14.94 1.34
C PRO A 76 1.74 15.97 2.42
N ALA A 77 1.02 15.59 3.48
CA ALA A 77 0.68 16.49 4.58
C ALA A 77 1.93 17.04 5.28
N LEU A 78 2.93 16.19 5.53
CA LEU A 78 4.22 16.58 6.09
C LEU A 78 4.97 17.61 5.23
N ILE A 79 4.87 17.51 3.90
CA ILE A 79 5.48 18.48 2.98
C ILE A 79 4.69 19.80 2.99
N VAL A 80 3.35 19.74 2.90
CA VAL A 80 2.51 20.96 2.78
C VAL A 80 2.52 21.76 4.09
N ILE A 81 2.26 21.06 5.19
CA ILE A 81 1.90 21.67 6.47
C ILE A 81 3.14 21.88 7.32
N ASN A 82 4.08 20.92 7.37
CA ASN A 82 5.33 21.07 8.14
C ASN A 82 6.49 21.64 7.32
N GLY A 83 6.33 21.81 5.99
CA GLY A 83 7.40 22.33 5.14
C GLY A 83 8.61 21.39 5.00
N LEU A 84 8.44 20.10 5.25
CA LEU A 84 9.53 19.13 5.15
C LEU A 84 9.99 18.91 3.71
N LYS A 85 11.28 18.59 3.55
CA LYS A 85 11.81 18.09 2.27
C LYS A 85 11.30 16.67 2.02
N PHE A 86 11.33 16.25 0.75
CA PHE A 86 10.85 14.93 0.31
C PHE A 86 11.44 13.76 1.13
N SER A 87 12.77 13.73 1.30
CA SER A 87 13.47 12.64 2.02
C SER A 87 13.00 12.49 3.46
N ASP A 88 12.81 13.62 4.13
CA ASP A 88 12.46 13.68 5.55
C ASP A 88 10.99 13.27 5.71
N ALA A 89 10.12 13.74 4.83
CA ALA A 89 8.69 13.40 4.83
C ALA A 89 8.43 11.90 4.60
N ILE A 90 9.13 11.28 3.64
CA ILE A 90 9.00 9.84 3.35
C ILE A 90 9.48 9.00 4.53
N SER A 91 10.66 9.34 5.08
CA SER A 91 11.21 8.64 6.25
C SER A 91 10.30 8.77 7.48
N MET A 92 9.78 9.97 7.71
CA MET A 92 8.91 10.25 8.85
C MET A 92 7.54 9.58 8.72
N SER A 93 6.96 9.53 7.51
CA SER A 93 5.73 8.77 7.23
C SER A 93 5.91 7.29 7.53
N PHE A 94 6.98 6.68 7.01
CA PHE A 94 7.26 5.26 7.24
C PHE A 94 7.45 4.94 8.72
N ASN A 95 8.23 5.76 9.43
CA ASN A 95 8.45 5.59 10.86
C ASN A 95 7.16 5.73 11.67
N ALA A 96 6.28 6.66 11.32
CA ALA A 96 4.98 6.81 11.95
C ALA A 96 4.10 5.57 11.78
N VAL A 97 3.98 5.05 10.55
CA VAL A 97 3.20 3.84 10.28
C VAL A 97 3.78 2.62 10.98
N LYS A 98 5.12 2.48 10.99
CA LYS A 98 5.80 1.37 11.65
C LYS A 98 5.59 1.34 13.17
N LYS A 99 5.48 2.50 13.83
CA LYS A 99 5.25 2.59 15.29
C LYS A 99 3.88 2.05 15.70
N ASN A 100 2.86 2.15 14.84
CA ASN A 100 1.51 1.68 15.14
C ASN A 100 0.88 0.93 13.95
N LEU A 101 1.47 -0.22 13.62
CA LEU A 101 0.98 -1.07 12.52
C LEU A 101 -0.43 -1.59 12.77
N LEU A 102 -0.77 -1.97 14.00
CA LEU A 102 -2.10 -2.49 14.33
C LEU A 102 -3.18 -1.41 14.16
N GLY A 103 -2.94 -0.20 14.66
CA GLY A 103 -3.84 0.93 14.47
C GLY A 103 -4.02 1.29 13.00
N GLY A 104 -2.92 1.32 12.23
CA GLY A 104 -2.96 1.51 10.79
C GLY A 104 -3.78 0.42 10.08
N PHE A 105 -3.56 -0.85 10.42
CA PHE A 105 -4.30 -1.98 9.84
C PHE A 105 -5.80 -1.87 10.08
N ILE A 106 -6.23 -1.62 11.33
CA ILE A 106 -7.65 -1.44 11.68
C ILE A 106 -8.23 -0.23 10.94
N PHE A 107 -7.50 0.88 10.89
CA PHE A 107 -7.93 2.08 10.18
C PHE A 107 -8.22 1.80 8.69
N PHE A 108 -7.26 1.20 7.99
CA PHE A 108 -7.42 0.88 6.57
C PHE A 108 -8.47 -0.21 6.32
N LEU A 109 -8.63 -1.17 7.24
CA LEU A 109 -9.68 -2.18 7.16
C LEU A 109 -11.07 -1.53 7.24
N LEU A 110 -11.30 -0.69 8.24
CA LEU A 110 -12.57 0.03 8.41
C LEU A 110 -12.85 0.97 7.23
N MET A 111 -11.84 1.71 6.77
CA MET A 111 -12.00 2.57 5.59
C MET A 111 -12.37 1.78 4.33
N ASN A 112 -11.76 0.62 4.10
CA ASN A 112 -12.12 -0.24 2.98
C ASN A 112 -13.56 -0.76 3.09
N MET A 113 -14.01 -1.14 4.29
CA MET A 113 -15.40 -1.55 4.52
C MET A 113 -16.37 -0.41 4.19
N ILE A 114 -16.11 0.80 4.68
CA ILE A 114 -16.94 1.98 4.42
C ILE A 114 -16.99 2.28 2.92
N ILE A 115 -15.84 2.31 2.23
CA ILE A 115 -15.77 2.55 0.79
C ILE A 115 -16.56 1.49 0.01
N THR A 116 -16.40 0.21 0.38
CA THR A 116 -17.09 -0.91 -0.28
C THR A 116 -18.61 -0.78 -0.13
N LEU A 117 -19.10 -0.52 1.09
CA LEU A 117 -20.53 -0.29 1.34
C LEU A 117 -21.07 0.92 0.57
N SER A 118 -20.27 1.99 0.48
CA SER A 118 -20.64 3.21 -0.24
C SER A 118 -20.73 3.05 -1.75
N ILE A 119 -20.06 2.05 -2.34
CA ILE A 119 -20.14 1.76 -3.77
C ILE A 119 -21.42 0.99 -4.13
N ILE A 120 -21.98 0.20 -3.21
CA ILE A 120 -23.21 -0.60 -3.41
C ILE A 120 -24.37 0.22 -4.00
N PRO A 121 -24.73 1.42 -3.49
CA PRO A 121 -25.79 2.25 -4.06
C PRO A 121 -25.31 3.00 -5.32
N LEU A 122 -24.77 2.30 -6.31
CA LEU A 122 -24.22 2.87 -7.55
C LEU A 122 -23.21 4.01 -7.30
N GLY A 123 -22.41 3.91 -6.24
CA GLY A 123 -21.43 4.93 -5.86
C GLY A 123 -21.99 6.17 -5.16
N LEU A 124 -23.31 6.28 -4.92
CA LEU A 124 -23.90 7.44 -4.24
C LEU A 124 -23.39 7.61 -2.80
N GLY A 125 -23.02 6.53 -2.12
CA GLY A 125 -22.42 6.62 -0.79
C GLY A 125 -21.06 7.33 -0.79
N LEU A 126 -20.36 7.37 -1.93
CA LEU A 126 -19.06 8.01 -2.04
C LEU A 126 -19.12 9.53 -1.81
N PHE A 127 -20.25 10.19 -2.10
CA PHE A 127 -20.42 11.62 -1.80
C PHE A 127 -20.27 11.93 -0.31
N ILE A 128 -20.65 10.99 0.56
CA ILE A 128 -20.50 11.09 2.00
C ILE A 128 -19.13 10.53 2.44
N THR A 129 -18.68 9.43 1.84
CA THR A 129 -17.40 8.82 2.22
C THR A 129 -16.19 9.68 1.85
N ILE A 130 -16.21 10.41 0.73
CA ILE A 130 -15.08 11.28 0.33
C ILE A 130 -14.77 12.33 1.40
N PRO A 131 -15.72 13.16 1.88
CA PRO A 131 -15.42 14.13 2.94
C PRO A 131 -15.01 13.46 4.26
N ILE A 132 -15.60 12.31 4.61
CA ILE A 132 -15.18 11.53 5.78
C ILE A 132 -13.74 11.04 5.64
N TYR A 133 -13.37 10.54 4.47
CA TYR A 133 -12.02 10.06 4.16
C TYR A 133 -11.00 11.18 4.30
N LEU A 134 -11.30 12.37 3.75
CA LEU A 134 -10.42 13.55 3.89
C LEU A 134 -10.30 14.00 5.35
N ALA A 135 -11.40 14.00 6.10
CA ALA A 135 -11.37 14.32 7.53
C ALA A 135 -10.52 13.31 8.30
N ALA A 136 -10.73 12.02 8.08
CA ALA A 136 -9.98 10.93 8.72
C ALA A 136 -8.48 10.94 8.37
N TYR A 137 -8.15 11.28 7.12
CA TYR A 137 -6.77 11.51 6.69
C TYR A 137 -6.12 12.63 7.51
N TYR A 138 -6.78 13.79 7.58
CA TYR A 138 -6.23 14.94 8.29
C TYR A 138 -6.17 14.72 9.81
N THR A 139 -7.18 14.09 10.41
CA THR A 139 -7.21 13.82 11.85
C THR A 139 -6.16 12.79 12.26
N SER A 140 -5.97 11.72 11.48
CA SER A 140 -4.90 10.73 11.73
C SER A 140 -3.51 11.35 11.62
N TYR A 141 -3.30 12.23 10.64
CA TYR A 141 -2.07 13.01 10.51
C TYR A 141 -1.87 13.92 11.74
N ARG A 142 -2.89 14.69 12.14
CA ARG A 142 -2.80 15.59 13.30
C ARG A 142 -2.57 14.82 14.61
N SER A 143 -3.21 13.66 14.80
CA SER A 143 -3.04 12.87 16.02
C SER A 143 -1.61 12.38 16.17
N ILE A 144 -0.99 11.92 15.09
CA ILE A 144 0.38 11.39 15.13
C ILE A 144 1.42 12.50 15.26
N PHE A 145 1.26 13.61 14.53
CA PHE A 145 2.33 14.62 14.42
C PHE A 145 2.16 15.86 15.31
N TYR A 146 1.01 16.03 15.98
CA TYR A 146 0.75 17.22 16.82
C TYR A 146 0.16 16.90 18.21
N ILE A 147 -0.42 15.71 18.42
CA ILE A 147 -0.97 15.34 19.74
C ILE A 147 0.08 14.59 20.56
N GLU A 148 0.84 13.69 19.93
CA GLU A 148 1.90 12.90 20.57
C GLU A 148 3.09 13.75 21.08
N SER A 149 3.27 14.98 20.56
CA SER A 149 4.34 15.89 21.01
C SER A 149 4.09 16.56 22.36
N LYS A 150 2.87 16.47 22.92
CA LYS A 150 2.55 17.07 24.21
C LYS A 150 2.83 16.16 25.41
N GLU A 151 2.82 14.84 25.23
CA GLU A 151 3.04 13.89 26.34
C GLU A 151 4.53 13.59 26.62
N SER A 152 5.45 14.05 25.76
CA SER A 152 6.90 13.89 25.96
C SER A 152 7.60 15.11 26.57
N GLU A 153 6.84 16.18 26.87
CA GLU A 153 7.33 17.41 27.51
C GLU A 153 6.84 17.57 28.97
N ASP A 154 6.01 16.65 29.46
CA ASP A 154 5.56 16.50 30.85
C ASP A 154 6.18 15.24 31.50
#